data_AF-A0A3D1CIU7-F1
#
_entry.id   AF-A0A3D1CIU7-F1
#
_cell.length_a   1.000
_cell.length_b   1.000
_cell.length_c   1.000
_cell.angle_alpha   90.00
_cell.angle_beta   90.00
_cell.angle_gamma   90.00
#
_symmetry.space_group_name_H-M   'P 1'
#
loop_
_entity.id
_entity.type
_entity.pdbx_description
1 polymer ?
#
loop_
_entity_poly.entity_id
_entity_poly.type
_entity_poly.pdbx_seq_one_letter_code
_entity_poly.pdbx_strand_id
1 'polypeptide(L)'
;MQEWAIDESKVSLVKAGLSSEQGRMNCTFVNDDPLRHGLAEAPDEATEIDERISSAVWTLDAYLAGKPITFLKADVEGMEMPLLRGAEETIKKYKPKMALCVYHYPSDLYEIAEYVRQLVPEYQFRLRQHAPLFGDFVLYCHV
;
A
#
# COMPACT_ATOMS: atom_id res chain seq x y z
N MET A 1 -4.90 23.05 15.25
CA MET A 1 -3.84 22.02 15.08
C MET A 1 -3.05 21.69 16.35
N GLN A 2 -3.07 22.53 17.38
CA GLN A 2 -2.60 22.21 18.75
C GLN A 2 -3.28 20.96 19.35
N GLU A 3 -4.44 20.59 18.82
CA GLU A 3 -5.30 19.46 19.23
C GLU A 3 -4.61 18.08 19.11
N TRP A 4 -3.78 17.86 18.08
CA TRP A 4 -3.20 16.54 17.82
C TRP A 4 -1.74 16.38 18.28
N ALA A 5 -1.10 17.48 18.72
CA ALA A 5 0.30 17.53 19.14
C ALA A 5 1.31 16.90 18.15
N ILE A 6 1.00 16.93 16.85
CA ILE A 6 1.88 16.45 15.78
C ILE A 6 2.74 17.62 15.28
N ASP A 7 4.05 17.41 15.23
CA ASP A 7 4.98 18.31 14.56
C ASP A 7 4.84 18.16 13.05
N GLU A 8 4.36 19.20 12.36
CA GLU A 8 4.13 19.19 10.91
C GLU A 8 5.40 18.88 10.11
N SER A 9 6.59 19.21 10.64
CA SER A 9 7.86 18.90 9.97
C SER A 9 8.14 17.40 9.90
N LYS A 10 7.43 16.60 10.69
CA LYS A 10 7.50 15.12 10.70
C LYS A 10 6.46 14.46 9.82
N VAL A 11 5.60 15.24 9.17
CA VAL A 11 4.59 14.73 8.23
C VAL A 11 4.99 15.16 6.82
N SER A 12 5.05 14.21 5.91
CA SER A 12 5.26 14.47 4.49
C SER A 12 4.12 13.86 3.69
N LEU A 13 3.61 14.62 2.72
CA LEU A 13 2.60 14.16 1.79
C LEU A 13 3.26 13.90 0.45
N VAL A 14 3.04 12.71 -0.10
CA VAL A 14 3.59 12.29 -1.39
C VAL A 14 2.43 11.97 -2.31
N LYS A 15 2.32 12.69 -3.44
CA LYS A 15 1.30 12.45 -4.45
C LYS A 15 1.76 11.35 -5.40
N ALA A 16 1.81 10.12 -4.90
CA ALA A 16 2.17 8.93 -5.66
C ALA A 16 1.46 7.69 -5.09
N GLY A 17 1.21 6.69 -5.94
CA GLY A 17 0.86 5.34 -5.51
C GLY A 17 2.10 4.52 -5.15
N LEU A 18 1.89 3.41 -4.46
CA LEU A 18 2.92 2.41 -4.19
C LEU A 18 2.72 1.20 -5.10
N SER A 19 3.80 0.72 -5.70
CA SER A 19 3.80 -0.40 -6.65
C SER A 19 5.07 -1.24 -6.51
N SER A 20 5.17 -2.32 -7.29
CA SER A 20 6.37 -3.16 -7.39
C SER A 20 7.47 -2.54 -8.25
N GLU A 21 7.15 -1.48 -9.00
CA GLU A 21 8.10 -0.76 -9.86
C GLU A 21 7.82 0.74 -9.90
N GLN A 22 8.78 1.50 -10.41
CA GLN A 22 8.65 2.95 -10.59
C GLN A 22 8.04 3.25 -11.96
N GLY A 23 7.08 4.16 -12.02
CA GLY A 23 6.47 4.54 -13.28
C GLY A 23 5.24 5.41 -13.12
N ARG A 24 4.27 5.21 -14.03
CA ARG A 24 2.96 5.85 -13.99
C ARG A 24 1.88 4.80 -14.23
N MET A 25 0.78 4.94 -13.51
CA MET A 25 -0.41 4.09 -13.68
C MET A 25 -1.65 4.97 -13.84
N ASN A 26 -2.63 4.47 -14.56
CA ASN A 26 -3.91 5.14 -14.77
C ASN A 26 -4.84 4.90 -13.58
N CYS A 27 -5.58 5.91 -13.17
CA CYS A 27 -6.68 5.79 -12.23
C CYS A 27 -7.86 5.13 -12.96
N THR A 28 -8.39 4.03 -12.40
CA THR A 28 -9.44 3.22 -13.05
C THR A 28 -10.82 3.89 -13.07
N PHE A 29 -11.07 4.82 -12.14
CA PHE A 29 -12.31 5.59 -12.07
C PHE A 29 -11.98 7.06 -11.75
N VAL A 30 -12.60 7.96 -12.51
CA VAL A 30 -12.34 9.42 -12.46
C VAL A 30 -13.61 10.20 -12.10
N ASN A 31 -14.76 9.52 -12.01
CA ASN A 31 -16.02 10.07 -11.53
C ASN A 31 -16.14 9.77 -10.02
N ASP A 32 -16.84 10.62 -9.26
CA ASP A 32 -17.05 10.48 -7.81
C ASP A 32 -17.80 9.18 -7.44
N ASP A 33 -17.08 8.07 -7.42
CA ASP A 33 -17.50 6.79 -6.85
C ASP A 33 -16.47 6.39 -5.78
N PRO A 34 -16.63 6.89 -4.53
CA PRO A 34 -15.64 6.74 -3.46
C PRO A 34 -15.23 5.30 -3.16
N LEU A 35 -16.06 4.32 -3.54
CA LEU A 35 -15.87 2.90 -3.25
C LEU A 35 -15.18 2.12 -4.37
N ARG A 36 -14.79 2.78 -5.47
CA ARG A 36 -14.20 2.14 -6.65
C ARG A 36 -13.03 2.95 -7.16
N HIS A 37 -12.05 3.26 -6.33
CA HIS A 37 -10.80 3.83 -6.82
C HIS A 37 -9.76 2.73 -6.96
N GLY A 38 -8.79 2.90 -7.86
CA GLY A 38 -7.74 1.90 -8.08
C GLY A 38 -6.77 2.37 -9.16
N LEU A 39 -5.66 1.65 -9.29
CA LEU A 39 -4.64 1.89 -10.31
C LEU A 39 -4.56 0.71 -11.28
N ALA A 40 -4.39 1.01 -12.57
CA ALA A 40 -4.15 0.02 -13.62
C ALA A 40 -2.99 0.48 -14.53
N GLU A 41 -2.34 -0.48 -15.18
CA GLU A 41 -1.33 -0.17 -16.20
C GLU A 41 -1.95 0.68 -17.32
N ALA A 42 -1.17 1.63 -17.84
CA ALA A 42 -1.59 2.41 -18.99
C ALA A 42 -1.54 1.52 -20.24
N PRO A 43 -2.57 1.54 -21.13
CA PRO A 43 -2.49 0.81 -22.39
C PRO A 43 -1.34 1.35 -23.25
N ASP A 44 -0.64 0.46 -23.95
CA ASP A 44 0.55 0.75 -24.77
C ASP A 44 0.35 1.85 -25.82
N GLU A 45 -0.90 2.16 -26.20
CA GLU A 45 -1.26 3.12 -27.25
C GLU A 45 -1.73 4.51 -26.74
N ALA A 46 -1.67 4.78 -25.43
CA ALA A 46 -2.05 6.09 -24.89
C ALA A 46 -1.02 7.17 -25.30
N THR A 47 -1.37 7.96 -26.31
CA THR A 47 -0.50 8.99 -26.90
C THR A 47 -0.44 10.29 -26.09
N GLU A 48 -1.34 10.49 -25.12
CA GLU A 48 -1.33 11.63 -24.21
C GLU A 48 -1.58 11.18 -22.76
N ILE A 49 -0.69 11.59 -21.86
CA ILE A 49 -0.84 11.39 -20.41
C ILE A 49 -1.77 12.49 -19.89
N ASP A 50 -3.03 12.17 -19.58
CA ASP A 50 -3.87 13.08 -18.79
C ASP A 50 -3.54 12.87 -17.30
N GLU A 51 -2.93 13.90 -16.69
CA GLU A 51 -2.56 13.89 -15.26
C GLU A 51 -3.77 13.79 -14.32
N ARG A 52 -4.99 14.06 -14.81
CA ARG A 52 -6.23 13.88 -14.03
C ARG A 52 -6.61 12.41 -13.91
N ILE A 53 -6.12 11.56 -14.79
CA ILE A 53 -6.46 10.13 -14.87
C ILE A 53 -5.24 9.24 -14.63
N SER A 54 -4.13 9.79 -14.13
CA SER A 54 -2.91 9.02 -13.92
C SER A 54 -2.10 9.53 -12.74
N SER A 55 -1.43 8.60 -12.04
CA SER A 55 -0.61 8.86 -10.87
C SER A 55 0.80 8.32 -11.07
N ALA A 56 1.80 9.02 -10.51
CA ALA A 56 3.13 8.44 -10.38
C ALA A 56 3.06 7.27 -9.40
N VAL A 57 3.83 6.21 -9.64
CA VAL A 57 3.94 5.08 -8.72
C VAL A 57 5.40 4.81 -8.40
N TRP A 58 5.70 4.54 -7.13
CA TRP A 58 7.05 4.25 -6.64
C TRP A 58 7.07 2.92 -5.89
N THR A 59 8.25 2.30 -5.82
CA THR A 59 8.50 1.28 -4.81
C THR A 59 8.75 1.96 -3.46
N LEU A 60 8.31 1.33 -2.37
CA LEU A 60 8.56 1.85 -1.04
C LEU A 60 10.06 1.89 -0.72
N ASP A 61 10.81 0.89 -1.20
CA ASP A 61 12.26 0.80 -1.03
C ASP A 61 12.98 1.98 -1.67
N ALA A 62 12.61 2.36 -2.91
CA ALA A 62 13.18 3.52 -3.58
C ALA A 62 12.83 4.83 -2.87
N TYR A 63 11.58 4.96 -2.40
CA TYR A 63 11.14 6.15 -1.67
C TYR A 63 11.89 6.34 -0.35
N LEU A 64 12.04 5.27 0.43
CA LEU A 64 12.71 5.34 1.72
C LEU A 64 14.22 5.51 1.57
N ALA A 65 14.81 5.06 0.46
CA ALA A 65 16.25 5.12 0.21
C ALA A 65 17.07 4.59 1.40
N GLY A 66 16.60 3.48 1.99
CA GLY A 66 17.21 2.85 3.16
C GLY A 66 16.89 3.51 4.50
N LYS A 67 16.05 4.54 4.59
CA LYS A 67 15.55 5.05 5.87
C LYS A 67 14.70 3.99 6.58
N PRO A 68 14.91 3.76 7.90
CA PRO A 68 14.16 2.76 8.63
C PRO A 68 12.72 3.20 8.88
N ILE A 69 11.81 2.24 8.92
CA ILE A 69 10.44 2.40 9.42
C ILE A 69 10.18 1.39 10.53
N THR A 70 9.32 1.76 11.47
CA THR A 70 8.89 0.89 12.58
C THR A 70 7.46 0.38 12.41
N PHE A 71 6.68 1.05 11.55
CA PHE A 71 5.29 0.72 11.28
C PHE A 71 4.92 1.03 9.81
N LEU A 72 4.16 0.14 9.19
CA LEU A 72 3.59 0.29 7.85
C LEU A 72 2.08 0.02 7.91
N LYS A 73 1.26 1.03 7.63
CA LYS A 73 -0.18 0.87 7.37
C LYS A 73 -0.41 0.89 5.87
N ALA A 74 -1.12 -0.09 5.35
CA ALA A 74 -1.45 -0.17 3.93
C ALA A 74 -2.95 -0.39 3.72
N ASP A 75 -3.50 0.45 2.85
CA ASP A 75 -4.87 0.45 2.34
C ASP A 75 -4.79 1.23 1.04
N VAL A 76 -4.51 0.49 -0.03
CA VAL A 76 -4.03 1.05 -1.30
C VAL A 76 -4.88 0.61 -2.48
N GLU A 77 -6.15 0.28 -2.20
CA GLU A 77 -7.19 0.06 -3.19
C GLU A 77 -6.80 -1.01 -4.25
N GLY A 78 -6.33 -2.17 -3.77
CA GLY A 78 -5.93 -3.31 -4.60
C GLY A 78 -4.44 -3.38 -4.93
N MET A 79 -3.65 -2.38 -4.54
CA MET A 79 -2.20 -2.36 -4.77
C MET A 79 -1.39 -3.01 -3.64
N GLU A 80 -2.02 -3.80 -2.75
CA GLU A 80 -1.35 -4.35 -1.56
C GLU A 80 -0.19 -5.27 -1.93
N MET A 81 -0.41 -6.23 -2.83
CA MET A 81 0.65 -7.14 -3.29
C MET A 81 1.77 -6.42 -4.06
N PRO A 82 1.49 -5.53 -5.03
CA PRO A 82 2.50 -4.66 -5.63
C PRO A 82 3.30 -3.84 -4.61
N LEU A 83 2.64 -3.20 -3.64
CA LEU A 83 3.28 -2.45 -2.57
C LEU A 83 4.25 -3.33 -1.77
N LEU A 84 3.81 -4.52 -1.36
CA LEU A 84 4.64 -5.43 -0.57
C LEU A 84 5.88 -5.88 -1.37
N ARG A 85 5.73 -6.14 -2.67
CA ARG A 85 6.86 -6.45 -3.56
C ARG A 85 7.83 -5.28 -3.69
N GLY A 86 7.31 -4.05 -3.79
CA GLY A 86 8.11 -2.82 -3.81
C GLY A 86 8.68 -2.42 -2.43
N ALA A 87 8.40 -3.19 -1.38
CA ALA A 87 8.85 -2.95 -0.01
C ALA A 87 9.68 -4.12 0.55
N GLU A 88 10.05 -5.08 -0.30
CA GLU A 88 10.69 -6.33 0.10
C GLU A 88 11.97 -6.10 0.92
N GLU A 89 12.84 -5.19 0.48
CA GLU A 89 14.11 -4.92 1.17
C GLU A 89 13.85 -4.28 2.54
N THR A 90 12.95 -3.30 2.59
CA THR A 90 12.54 -2.61 3.81
C THR A 90 11.94 -3.57 4.83
N ILE A 91 11.01 -4.43 4.41
CA ILE A 91 10.33 -5.39 5.28
C ILE A 91 11.33 -6.40 5.85
N LYS A 92 12.21 -6.95 5.00
CA LYS A 92 13.25 -7.91 5.43
C LYS A 92 14.24 -7.28 6.41
N LYS A 93 14.68 -6.06 6.13
CA LYS A 93 15.73 -5.39 6.90
C LYS A 93 15.24 -4.86 8.24
N TYR A 94 14.08 -4.19 8.25
CA TYR A 94 13.62 -3.45 9.43
C TYR A 94 12.50 -4.14 10.20
N LYS A 95 11.87 -5.17 9.62
CA LYS A 95 10.79 -5.96 10.23
C LYS A 95 9.73 -5.08 10.93
N PRO A 96 9.18 -4.05 10.24
CA PRO A 96 8.23 -3.14 10.86
C PRO A 96 6.96 -3.88 11.29
N LYS A 97 6.25 -3.36 12.30
CA LYS A 97 4.87 -3.80 12.51
C LYS A 97 4.05 -3.40 11.28
N MET A 98 3.12 -4.24 10.84
CA MET A 98 2.29 -3.93 9.67
C MET A 98 0.82 -4.07 9.99
N ALA A 99 -0.01 -3.18 9.43
CA ALA A 99 -1.45 -3.26 9.42
C ALA A 99 -1.90 -3.15 7.95
N LEU A 100 -2.23 -4.30 7.36
CA LEU A 100 -2.51 -4.44 5.94
C LEU A 100 -4.00 -4.74 5.77
N CYS A 101 -4.73 -3.95 4.98
CA CYS A 101 -6.07 -4.36 4.56
C CYS A 101 -5.98 -5.65 3.72
N VAL A 102 -6.98 -6.51 3.86
CA VAL A 102 -7.04 -7.80 3.15
C VAL A 102 -8.43 -8.09 2.58
N TYR A 103 -9.09 -7.06 2.06
CA TYR A 103 -10.48 -7.14 1.59
C TYR A 103 -10.71 -6.62 0.16
N HIS A 104 -9.69 -6.12 -0.55
CA HIS A 104 -9.87 -5.59 -1.91
C HIS A 104 -10.04 -6.72 -2.92
N TYR A 105 -9.31 -7.83 -2.73
CA TYR A 105 -9.49 -9.07 -3.46
C TYR A 105 -9.78 -10.24 -2.50
N PRO A 106 -10.60 -11.23 -2.92
CA PRO A 106 -10.77 -12.46 -2.15
C PRO A 106 -9.46 -13.18 -1.83
N SER A 107 -8.45 -13.00 -2.70
CA SER A 107 -7.12 -13.61 -2.55
C SER A 107 -6.22 -12.91 -1.54
N ASP A 108 -6.45 -11.63 -1.25
CA ASP A 108 -5.60 -10.82 -0.38
C ASP A 108 -5.37 -11.49 0.98
N LEU A 109 -6.41 -12.11 1.54
CA LEU A 109 -6.34 -12.76 2.85
C LEU A 109 -5.24 -13.81 2.95
N TYR A 110 -5.04 -14.61 1.90
CA TYR A 110 -4.04 -15.69 1.92
C TYR A 110 -2.73 -15.29 1.23
N GLU A 111 -2.77 -14.56 0.12
CA GLU A 111 -1.56 -14.20 -0.65
C GLU A 111 -0.66 -13.26 0.14
N ILE A 112 -1.25 -12.26 0.83
CA ILE A 112 -0.48 -11.31 1.64
C ILE A 112 0.17 -12.03 2.83
N ALA A 113 -0.58 -12.90 3.53
CA ALA A 113 -0.05 -13.65 4.65
C ALA A 113 1.08 -14.60 4.23
N GLU A 114 0.93 -15.29 3.11
CA GLU A 114 1.93 -16.18 2.54
C GLU A 114 3.18 -15.41 2.13
N TYR A 115 3.03 -14.32 1.38
CA TYR A 115 4.16 -13.52 0.92
C TYR A 115 4.94 -12.90 2.09
N VAL A 116 4.25 -12.31 3.08
CA VAL A 116 4.92 -11.76 4.28
C VAL A 116 5.68 -12.86 5.04
N ARG A 117 5.13 -14.08 5.13
CA ARG A 117 5.82 -15.22 5.76
C ARG A 117 7.06 -15.65 4.96
N GLN A 118 6.99 -15.62 3.63
CA GLN A 118 8.14 -15.92 2.77
C GLN A 118 9.25 -14.88 2.92
N LEU A 119 8.89 -13.60 3.04
CA LEU A 119 9.86 -12.52 3.26
C LEU A 119 10.56 -12.65 4.62
N VAL A 120 9.79 -12.85 5.69
CA VAL A 120 10.29 -12.92 7.07
C VAL A 120 9.49 -14.00 7.83
N PRO A 121 10.04 -15.22 7.95
CA PRO A 121 9.36 -16.35 8.58
C PRO A 121 8.97 -16.12 10.04
N GLU A 122 9.59 -15.16 10.73
CA GLU A 122 9.33 -14.87 12.15
C GLU A 122 8.01 -14.12 12.40
N TYR A 123 7.40 -13.49 11.38
CA TYR A 123 6.17 -12.74 11.58
C TYR A 123 5.05 -13.60 12.16
N GLN A 124 4.35 -13.04 13.15
CA GLN A 124 3.09 -13.52 13.67
C GLN A 124 1.95 -12.72 13.05
N PHE A 125 0.83 -13.41 12.80
CA PHE A 125 -0.33 -12.83 12.14
C PHE A 125 -1.54 -12.76 13.08
N ARG A 126 -2.30 -11.68 12.99
CA ARG A 126 -3.60 -11.50 13.66
C ARG A 126 -4.57 -10.81 12.71
N LEU A 127 -5.69 -11.45 12.41
CA LEU A 127 -6.76 -10.85 11.61
C LEU A 127 -7.79 -10.17 12.52
N ARG A 128 -8.24 -8.98 12.15
CA ARG A 128 -9.38 -8.30 12.79
C ARG A 128 -10.32 -7.74 11.73
N GLN A 129 -11.60 -7.68 12.09
CA GLN A 129 -12.62 -6.97 11.34
C GLN A 129 -13.04 -5.77 12.19
N HIS A 130 -12.94 -4.57 11.64
CA HIS A 130 -13.17 -3.33 12.38
C HIS A 130 -14.56 -2.72 12.13
N ALA A 131 -15.28 -3.19 11.10
CA ALA A 131 -16.68 -2.83 10.83
C ALA A 131 -17.50 -4.05 10.39
N PRO A 132 -18.82 -4.10 10.69
CA PRO A 132 -19.72 -5.18 10.25
C PRO A 132 -20.14 -5.02 8.77
N LEU A 133 -19.16 -4.82 7.89
CA LEU A 133 -19.32 -4.59 6.46
C LEU A 133 -18.45 -5.59 5.69
N PHE A 134 -18.68 -5.72 4.37
CA PHE A 134 -17.85 -6.52 3.46
C PHE A 134 -16.47 -5.89 3.16
N GLY A 135 -15.94 -5.12 4.11
CA GLY A 135 -14.64 -4.45 4.06
C GLY A 135 -14.05 -4.35 5.47
N ASP A 136 -12.93 -3.64 5.59
CA ASP A 136 -12.29 -3.34 6.89
C ASP A 136 -11.76 -4.59 7.64
N PHE A 137 -11.34 -5.61 6.87
CA PHE A 137 -10.49 -6.69 7.36
C PHE A 137 -9.03 -6.24 7.34
N VAL A 138 -8.38 -6.27 8.50
CA VAL A 138 -6.98 -5.88 8.67
C VAL A 138 -6.17 -7.05 9.20
N LEU A 139 -5.15 -7.43 8.45
CA LEU A 139 -4.11 -8.36 8.86
C LEU A 139 -2.98 -7.60 9.54
N TYR A 140 -2.80 -7.87 10.82
CA TYR A 140 -1.69 -7.35 11.61
C TYR A 140 -0.51 -8.33 11.58
N CYS A 141 0.67 -7.82 11.25
CA CYS A 141 1.92 -8.56 11.21
C CYS A 141 2.90 -7.97 12.23
N HIS A 142 3.48 -8.80 13.11
CA HIS A 142 4.54 -8.38 14.03
C HIS A 142 5.52 -9.52 14.32
N VAL A 143 6.79 -9.18 14.59
CA VAL A 143 7.79 -10.13 15.12
C VAL A 143 7.77 -10.11 16.64
#